data_AF-A0A397CQX7-F1
#
_entry.id   AF-A0A397CQX7-F1
#
_cell.length_a   1.000
_cell.length_b   1.000
_cell.length_c   1.000
_cell.angle_alpha   90.00
_cell.angle_beta   90.00
_cell.angle_gamma   90.00
#
_symmetry.space_group_name_H-M   'P 1'
#
loop_
_entity.id
_entity.type
_entity.pdbx_description
1 polymer ?
#
loop_
_entity_poly.entity_id
_entity_poly.type
_entity_poly.pdbx_seq_one_letter_code
_entity_poly.pdbx_strand_id
1 'polypeptide(L)'
;MISAADHGTGGITLGRDGVYKWEPDPLVKQVMSTEGMQALFSSDRATYTEATALQKVKDLITQNSATKEITKEWDAIFTAEVKKIVANATYSTSKLVVYMGQCISQTANIAWTTIGHVGTDVNLYCAGPSVFTRRCNGNHDNTHLNHIMADYLNLDLHSITLKLRGHKPSCNQTTTPTVIPNATNATATPTITSASPITTKP
;
A
#
# COMPACT_ATOMS: atom_id res chain seq x y z
N MET A 1 8.36 4.27 26.18
CA MET A 1 8.45 3.93 24.75
C MET A 1 7.42 2.87 24.44
N ILE A 2 6.64 3.04 23.37
CA ILE A 2 5.80 2.01 22.74
C ILE A 2 6.34 1.80 21.33
N SER A 3 6.44 0.55 20.89
CA SER A 3 6.80 0.19 19.53
C SER A 3 5.94 -0.99 19.10
N ALA A 4 5.22 -0.83 17.99
CA ALA A 4 4.46 -1.88 17.34
C ALA A 4 4.54 -1.67 15.82
N ALA A 5 4.38 -2.74 15.06
CA ALA A 5 4.05 -2.59 13.65
C ALA A 5 2.57 -2.19 13.52
N ASP A 6 2.22 -1.54 12.42
CA ASP A 6 0.84 -1.24 12.05
C ASP A 6 0.14 -2.45 11.43
N HIS A 7 0.87 -3.25 10.63
CA HIS A 7 0.39 -4.51 10.06
C HIS A 7 1.55 -5.41 9.59
N GLY A 8 1.22 -6.66 9.23
CA GLY A 8 2.11 -7.51 8.44
C GLY A 8 2.07 -7.16 6.96
N THR A 9 3.18 -7.38 6.24
CA THR A 9 3.31 -7.07 4.80
C THR A 9 4.03 -8.18 4.05
N GLY A 10 3.57 -8.48 2.85
CA GLY A 10 4.22 -9.42 1.92
C GLY A 10 4.01 -10.91 2.22
N GLY A 11 3.62 -11.24 3.46
CA GLY A 11 3.51 -12.63 3.91
C GLY A 11 4.82 -13.38 3.80
N ILE A 12 5.89 -12.79 4.32
CA ILE A 12 7.24 -13.35 4.29
C ILE A 12 7.30 -14.70 5.03
N THR A 13 8.01 -15.67 4.46
CA THR A 13 8.31 -16.94 5.10
C THR A 13 9.81 -17.21 5.13
N LEU A 14 10.28 -17.78 6.25
CA LEU A 14 11.64 -18.32 6.36
C LEU A 14 11.57 -19.81 6.00
N GLY A 15 12.10 -20.16 4.84
CA GLY A 15 11.83 -21.43 4.18
C GLY A 15 10.95 -21.25 2.95
N ARG A 16 11.22 -22.09 1.95
CA ARG A 16 10.66 -21.98 0.61
C ARG A 16 10.60 -23.36 -0.06
N ASP A 17 9.57 -23.58 -0.89
CA ASP A 17 9.45 -24.73 -1.81
C ASP A 17 9.67 -26.11 -1.15
N GLY A 18 9.25 -26.28 0.11
CA GLY A 18 9.40 -27.52 0.87
C GLY A 18 10.82 -27.80 1.37
N VAL A 19 11.78 -26.90 1.12
CA VAL A 19 13.15 -27.01 1.61
C VAL A 19 13.23 -26.51 3.05
N TYR A 20 13.62 -27.38 3.98
CA TYR A 20 13.73 -27.06 5.41
C TYR A 20 15.04 -26.33 5.72
N LYS A 21 15.22 -25.16 5.10
CA LYS A 21 16.42 -24.32 5.20
C LYS A 21 16.05 -22.85 5.13
N TRP A 22 16.74 -22.02 5.91
CA TRP A 22 16.76 -20.56 5.76
C TRP A 22 18.22 -20.11 5.74
N GLU A 23 18.58 -19.26 4.77
CA GLU A 23 19.94 -18.74 4.60
C GLU A 23 19.93 -17.22 4.77
N PRO A 24 20.29 -16.69 5.96
CA PRO A 24 20.30 -15.24 6.19
C PRO A 24 21.51 -14.53 5.58
N ASP A 25 22.66 -15.21 5.44
CA ASP A 25 23.92 -14.61 4.96
C ASP A 25 23.82 -13.90 3.61
N PRO A 26 23.09 -14.41 2.60
CA PRO A 26 22.87 -13.71 1.34
C PRO A 26 22.25 -12.31 1.50
N LEU A 27 21.37 -12.11 2.49
CA LEU A 27 20.67 -10.84 2.70
C LEU A 27 21.60 -9.77 3.26
N VAL A 28 22.52 -10.15 4.15
CA VAL A 28 23.51 -9.24 4.75
C VAL A 28 24.50 -8.70 3.71
N LYS A 29 24.68 -9.44 2.61
CA LYS A 29 25.59 -9.07 1.50
C LYS A 29 24.93 -8.24 0.41
N GLN A 30 23.64 -7.92 0.54
CA GLN A 30 22.96 -7.03 -0.40
C GLN A 30 23.35 -5.57 -0.11
N VAL A 31 23.83 -4.87 -1.14
CA VAL A 31 24.36 -3.49 -1.01
C VAL A 31 23.49 -2.44 -1.69
N MET A 32 22.43 -2.84 -2.39
CA MET A 32 21.48 -1.95 -3.04
C MET A 32 20.06 -2.52 -3.00
N SER A 33 19.05 -1.67 -2.79
CA SER A 33 17.65 -2.08 -2.87
C SER A 33 17.24 -2.34 -4.32
N THR A 34 16.18 -3.12 -4.53
CA THR A 34 15.68 -3.42 -5.88
C THR A 34 15.04 -2.20 -6.54
N GLU A 35 14.56 -1.23 -5.76
CA GLU A 35 14.16 0.10 -6.25
C GLU A 35 15.36 0.88 -6.77
N GLY A 36 16.49 0.85 -6.05
CA GLY A 36 17.74 1.46 -6.50
C GLY A 36 18.25 0.82 -7.80
N MET A 37 18.23 -0.51 -7.87
CA MET A 37 18.56 -1.24 -9.10
C MET A 37 17.61 -0.86 -10.24
N GLN A 38 16.30 -0.78 -9.98
CA GLN A 38 15.31 -0.40 -10.98
C GLN A 38 15.50 1.04 -11.46
N ALA A 39 15.88 1.97 -10.58
CA ALA A 39 16.20 3.35 -10.96
C ALA A 39 17.40 3.41 -11.91
N LEU A 40 18.48 2.67 -11.61
CA LEU A 40 19.65 2.54 -12.49
C LEU A 40 19.35 1.83 -13.80
N PHE A 41 18.45 0.85 -13.79
CA PHE A 41 17.97 0.26 -15.03
C PHE A 41 17.22 1.31 -15.86
N SER A 42 16.29 2.04 -15.23
CA SER A 42 15.42 3.00 -15.91
C SER A 42 16.13 4.24 -16.44
N SER A 43 17.25 4.67 -15.85
CA SER A 43 17.99 5.86 -16.32
C SER A 43 18.46 5.71 -17.76
N ASP A 44 18.91 4.50 -18.13
CA ASP A 44 19.50 4.25 -19.45
C ASP A 44 18.52 3.47 -20.36
N ARG A 45 17.25 3.32 -19.96
CA ARG A 45 16.31 2.40 -20.62
C ARG A 45 16.12 2.65 -22.11
N ALA A 46 16.21 3.91 -22.54
CA ALA A 46 16.04 4.29 -23.93
C ALA A 46 17.17 3.78 -24.85
N THR A 47 18.30 3.39 -24.27
CA THR A 47 19.47 2.89 -24.99
C THR A 47 19.47 1.37 -25.16
N TYR A 48 18.55 0.66 -24.50
CA TYR A 48 18.61 -0.79 -24.45
C TYR A 48 17.95 -1.46 -25.66
N THR A 49 18.66 -2.45 -26.20
CA THR A 49 18.06 -3.60 -26.88
C THR A 49 17.55 -4.62 -25.85
N GLU A 50 16.75 -5.61 -26.29
CA GLU A 50 16.31 -6.72 -25.41
C GLU A 50 17.51 -7.42 -24.73
N ALA A 51 18.58 -7.69 -25.49
CA ALA A 51 19.78 -8.35 -24.99
C ALA A 51 20.53 -7.51 -23.94
N THR A 52 20.73 -6.22 -24.20
CA THR A 52 21.43 -5.33 -23.26
C THR A 52 20.58 -5.03 -22.02
N ALA A 53 19.25 -4.95 -22.16
CA ALA A 53 18.35 -4.80 -21.02
C ALA A 53 18.42 -6.02 -20.10
N LEU A 54 18.36 -7.24 -20.68
CA LEU A 54 18.49 -8.48 -19.92
C LEU A 54 19.83 -8.54 -19.19
N GLN A 55 20.94 -8.21 -19.89
CA GLN A 55 22.26 -8.20 -19.28
C GLN A 55 22.34 -7.20 -18.13
N LYS A 56 21.80 -5.98 -18.30
CA LYS A 56 21.77 -4.96 -17.25
C LYS A 56 21.06 -5.45 -15.99
N VAL A 57 19.91 -6.13 -16.12
CA VAL A 57 19.19 -6.69 -14.97
C VAL A 57 20.06 -7.71 -14.23
N LYS A 58 20.70 -8.62 -14.96
CA LYS A 58 21.61 -9.63 -14.37
C LYS A 58 22.80 -8.98 -13.67
N ASP A 59 23.42 -7.99 -14.30
CA ASP A 59 24.55 -7.25 -13.75
C ASP A 59 24.16 -6.54 -12.46
N LEU A 60 23.00 -5.86 -12.44
CA LEU A 60 22.49 -5.19 -11.25
C LEU A 60 22.29 -6.17 -10.08
N ILE A 61 21.70 -7.34 -10.32
CA ILE A 61 21.51 -8.36 -9.27
C ILE A 61 22.87 -8.90 -8.80
N THR A 62 23.72 -9.34 -9.72
CA THR A 62 24.97 -10.06 -9.40
C THR A 62 26.04 -9.16 -8.79
N GLN A 63 26.08 -7.88 -9.16
CA GLN A 63 27.02 -6.91 -8.60
C GLN A 63 26.58 -6.41 -7.22
N ASN A 64 25.27 -6.36 -6.95
CA ASN A 64 24.74 -5.70 -5.74
C ASN A 64 24.12 -6.67 -4.71
N SER A 65 24.22 -7.98 -4.92
CA SER A 65 23.71 -8.99 -4.00
C SER A 65 24.62 -10.23 -3.91
N ALA A 66 24.29 -11.16 -3.02
CA ALA A 66 24.94 -12.48 -2.96
C ALA A 66 24.50 -13.43 -4.10
N THR A 67 23.44 -13.11 -4.83
CA THR A 67 22.95 -13.93 -5.95
C THR A 67 23.90 -13.79 -7.14
N LYS A 68 24.84 -14.73 -7.29
CA LYS A 68 25.87 -14.67 -8.36
C LYS A 68 25.47 -15.39 -9.65
N GLU A 69 24.47 -16.26 -9.59
CA GLU A 69 23.95 -16.97 -10.74
C GLU A 69 22.43 -16.78 -10.82
N ILE A 70 21.95 -16.46 -12.03
CA ILE A 70 20.53 -16.34 -12.32
C ILE A 70 20.05 -17.67 -12.88
N THR A 71 19.06 -18.28 -12.22
CA THR A 71 18.52 -19.57 -12.66
C THR A 71 17.82 -19.44 -14.01
N LYS A 72 17.67 -20.56 -14.73
CA LYS A 72 16.95 -20.59 -16.02
C LYS A 72 15.51 -20.07 -15.92
N GLU A 73 14.86 -20.30 -14.79
CA GLU A 73 13.51 -19.81 -14.53
C GLU A 73 13.48 -18.28 -14.45
N TRP A 74 14.37 -17.68 -13.64
CA TRP A 74 14.48 -16.23 -13.54
C TRP A 74 14.92 -15.59 -14.85
N ASP A 75 15.83 -16.23 -15.57
CA ASP A 75 16.26 -15.78 -16.89
C ASP A 75 15.08 -15.65 -17.87
N ALA A 76 14.19 -16.65 -17.90
CA ALA A 76 12.98 -16.62 -18.72
C ALA A 76 11.99 -15.52 -18.28
N ILE A 77 11.79 -15.35 -16.97
CA ILE A 77 10.93 -14.29 -16.41
C ILE A 77 11.47 -12.91 -16.78
N PHE A 78 12.75 -12.66 -16.58
CA PHE A 78 13.37 -11.38 -16.93
C PHE A 78 13.32 -11.13 -18.43
N THR A 79 13.61 -12.13 -19.26
CA THR A 79 13.53 -12.01 -20.72
C THR A 79 12.14 -11.58 -21.18
N ALA A 80 11.08 -12.21 -20.64
CA ALA A 80 9.71 -11.85 -20.97
C ALA A 80 9.34 -10.42 -20.53
N GLU A 81 9.91 -9.95 -19.43
CA GLU A 81 9.63 -8.62 -18.89
C GLU A 81 10.40 -7.51 -19.63
N VAL A 82 11.70 -7.70 -19.85
CA VAL A 82 12.51 -6.70 -20.57
C VAL A 82 12.03 -6.51 -22.01
N LYS A 83 11.52 -7.57 -22.64
CA LYS A 83 10.88 -7.48 -23.96
C LYS A 83 9.73 -6.46 -23.99
N LYS A 84 8.87 -6.45 -22.98
CA LYS A 84 7.75 -5.48 -22.88
C LYS A 84 8.27 -4.07 -22.63
N ILE A 85 9.28 -3.95 -21.78
CA ILE A 85 9.90 -2.67 -21.41
C ILE A 85 10.57 -2.00 -22.61
N VAL A 86 11.28 -2.79 -23.43
CA VAL A 86 11.98 -2.31 -24.64
C VAL A 86 10.97 -2.00 -25.76
N ALA A 87 9.95 -2.85 -25.94
CA ALA A 87 8.92 -2.63 -26.94
C ALA A 87 8.04 -1.39 -26.69
N ASN A 88 7.95 -0.91 -25.45
CA ASN A 88 7.16 0.27 -25.10
C ASN A 88 7.85 1.13 -24.04
N ALA A 89 8.28 2.33 -24.45
CA ALA A 89 8.95 3.31 -23.60
C ALA A 89 8.12 3.79 -22.39
N THR A 90 6.79 3.71 -22.45
CA THR A 90 5.89 4.08 -21.33
C THR A 90 5.53 2.90 -20.43
N TYR A 91 5.95 1.68 -20.79
CA TYR A 91 5.73 0.50 -19.96
C TYR A 91 6.43 0.67 -18.60
N SER A 92 5.69 0.39 -17.52
CA SER A 92 6.18 0.54 -16.16
C SER A 92 7.25 -0.51 -15.85
N THR A 93 8.32 -0.08 -15.16
CA THR A 93 9.39 -0.93 -14.66
C THR A 93 9.13 -1.45 -13.24
N SER A 94 7.98 -1.16 -12.63
CA SER A 94 7.67 -1.54 -11.24
C SER A 94 7.72 -3.05 -11.00
N LYS A 95 7.41 -3.87 -12.01
CA LYS A 95 7.51 -5.34 -11.90
C LYS A 95 8.96 -5.82 -11.76
N LEU A 96 9.94 -5.10 -12.32
CA LEU A 96 11.34 -5.45 -12.12
C LEU A 96 11.73 -5.39 -10.64
N VAL A 97 11.19 -4.45 -9.87
CA VAL A 97 11.44 -4.37 -8.42
C VAL A 97 11.04 -5.67 -7.74
N VAL A 98 9.85 -6.18 -8.05
CA VAL A 98 9.32 -7.43 -7.50
C VAL A 98 10.12 -8.64 -7.96
N TYR A 99 10.39 -8.76 -9.27
CA TYR A 99 11.11 -9.90 -9.83
C TYR A 99 12.57 -9.98 -9.34
N MET A 100 13.28 -8.85 -9.29
CA MET A 100 14.63 -8.81 -8.72
C MET A 100 14.60 -9.20 -7.22
N GLY A 101 13.61 -8.72 -6.47
CA GLY A 101 13.45 -9.05 -5.05
C GLY A 101 13.20 -10.54 -4.82
N GLN A 102 12.32 -11.14 -5.61
CA GLN A 102 12.03 -12.57 -5.55
C GLN A 102 13.22 -13.43 -6.01
N CYS A 103 13.96 -12.99 -7.04
CA CYS A 103 15.18 -13.65 -7.49
C CYS A 103 16.24 -13.69 -6.39
N ILE A 104 16.48 -12.56 -5.73
CA ILE A 104 17.41 -12.48 -4.59
C ILE A 104 16.90 -13.30 -3.39
N SER A 105 15.60 -13.26 -3.12
CA SER A 105 14.97 -14.02 -2.02
C SER A 105 15.18 -15.53 -2.15
N GLN A 106 15.26 -16.06 -3.38
CA GLN A 106 15.52 -17.48 -3.61
C GLN A 106 16.88 -17.92 -3.06
N THR A 107 17.92 -17.08 -3.17
CA THR A 107 19.25 -17.38 -2.61
C THR A 107 19.20 -17.47 -1.07
N ALA A 108 18.28 -16.74 -0.44
CA ALA A 108 18.09 -16.76 1.02
C ALA A 108 17.10 -17.84 1.52
N ASN A 109 16.51 -18.64 0.61
CA ASN A 109 15.37 -19.52 0.90
C ASN A 109 14.19 -18.77 1.59
N ILE A 110 13.84 -17.59 1.07
CA ILE A 110 12.68 -16.81 1.53
C ILE A 110 11.62 -16.79 0.44
N ALA A 111 10.35 -16.87 0.85
CA ALA A 111 9.21 -16.71 -0.04
C ALA A 111 8.24 -15.63 0.47
N TRP A 112 7.32 -15.26 -0.43
CA TRP A 112 6.34 -14.18 -0.25
C TRP A 112 5.00 -14.66 -0.81
N THR A 113 3.89 -14.30 -0.16
CA THR A 113 2.55 -14.73 -0.60
C THR A 113 1.75 -13.62 -1.28
N THR A 114 2.11 -12.35 -1.08
CA THR A 114 1.42 -11.20 -1.66
C THR A 114 2.38 -10.01 -1.82
N ILE A 115 1.98 -9.01 -2.61
CA ILE A 115 2.62 -7.68 -2.62
C ILE A 115 1.93 -6.69 -1.68
N GLY A 116 0.85 -7.11 -1.01
CA GLY A 116 0.05 -6.30 -0.10
C GLY A 116 0.25 -6.64 1.38
N HIS A 117 -0.75 -6.31 2.19
CA HIS A 117 -0.75 -6.59 3.63
C HIS A 117 -1.23 -8.00 3.95
N VAL A 118 -0.87 -8.48 5.15
CA VAL A 118 -1.38 -9.72 5.74
C VAL A 118 -1.92 -9.46 7.13
N GLY A 119 -3.01 -10.14 7.50
CA GLY A 119 -3.72 -9.94 8.76
C GLY A 119 -3.18 -10.75 9.94
N THR A 120 -1.86 -10.96 10.01
CA THR A 120 -1.25 -11.58 11.20
C THR A 120 -1.23 -10.57 12.34
N ASP A 121 -1.42 -11.05 13.57
CA ASP A 121 -1.12 -10.25 14.76
C ASP A 121 0.35 -9.82 14.72
N VAL A 122 0.62 -8.62 15.23
CA VAL A 122 1.96 -8.01 15.27
C VAL A 122 2.40 -7.80 16.71
N ASN A 123 3.71 -7.74 16.92
CA ASN A 123 4.27 -7.61 18.27
C ASN A 123 4.11 -6.18 18.81
N LEU A 124 3.78 -6.09 20.10
CA LEU A 124 3.80 -4.86 20.89
C LEU A 124 4.98 -4.90 21.87
N TYR A 125 5.87 -3.93 21.77
CA TYR A 125 7.01 -3.74 22.67
C TYR A 125 6.85 -2.46 23.48
N CYS A 126 7.01 -2.55 24.79
CA CYS A 126 6.97 -1.40 25.69
C CYS A 126 8.19 -1.36 26.61
N ALA A 127 8.78 -0.18 26.76
CA ALA A 127 9.88 0.07 27.69
C ALA A 127 9.61 1.33 28.53
N GLY A 128 9.84 1.26 29.83
CA GLY A 128 9.58 2.35 30.79
C GLY A 128 9.26 1.84 32.20
N PRO A 129 8.67 2.70 33.06
CA PRO A 129 8.26 2.32 34.40
C PRO A 129 7.32 1.10 34.41
N SER A 130 7.40 0.28 35.46
CA SER A 130 6.61 -0.97 35.55
C SER A 130 5.09 -0.74 35.47
N VAL A 131 4.60 0.40 35.96
CA VAL A 131 3.20 0.81 35.84
C VAL A 131 2.76 0.99 34.38
N PHE A 132 3.68 1.39 33.51
CA PHE A 132 3.44 1.58 32.08
C PHE A 132 3.57 0.25 31.33
N THR A 133 4.69 -0.46 31.51
CA THR A 133 4.97 -1.68 30.75
C THR A 133 3.98 -2.82 31.04
N ARG A 134 3.46 -2.92 32.27
CA ARG A 134 2.40 -3.89 32.61
C ARG A 134 1.12 -3.72 31.79
N ARG A 135 0.83 -2.51 31.28
CA ARG A 135 -0.37 -2.26 30.45
C ARG A 135 -0.26 -2.82 29.03
N CYS A 136 0.95 -3.17 28.60
CA CYS A 136 1.22 -3.71 27.27
C CYS A 136 1.26 -5.25 27.24
N ASN A 137 1.22 -5.91 28.40
CA ASN A 137 1.27 -7.38 28.47
C ASN A 137 -0.05 -7.98 27.97
N GLY A 138 0.03 -9.04 27.17
CA GLY A 138 -1.13 -9.76 26.64
C GLY A 138 -1.42 -9.44 25.17
N ASN A 139 -2.57 -9.92 24.68
CA ASN A 139 -3.07 -9.62 23.34
C ASN A 139 -4.04 -8.43 23.44
N HIS A 140 -3.85 -7.45 22.55
CA HIS A 140 -4.59 -6.20 22.55
C HIS A 140 -4.97 -5.83 21.13
N ASP A 141 -6.16 -5.24 20.98
CA ASP A 141 -6.48 -4.53 19.75
C ASP A 141 -5.59 -3.30 19.58
N ASN A 142 -5.36 -2.86 18.33
CA ASN A 142 -4.48 -1.73 18.06
C ASN A 142 -4.98 -0.40 18.68
N THR A 143 -6.28 -0.26 18.91
CA THR A 143 -6.86 0.92 19.56
C THR A 143 -6.43 1.04 21.03
N HIS A 144 -6.04 -0.06 21.68
CA HIS A 144 -5.55 -0.07 23.07
C HIS A 144 -4.31 0.79 23.26
N LEU A 145 -3.43 0.88 22.24
CA LEU A 145 -2.23 1.72 22.32
C LEU A 145 -2.59 3.18 22.58
N ASN A 146 -3.69 3.67 22.00
CA ASN A 146 -4.17 5.04 22.23
C ASN A 146 -4.61 5.23 23.68
N HIS A 147 -5.27 4.23 24.28
CA HIS A 147 -5.66 4.26 25.69
C HIS A 147 -4.44 4.29 26.61
N ILE A 148 -3.43 3.43 26.37
CA ILE A 148 -2.19 3.43 27.15
C ILE A 148 -1.52 4.81 27.10
N MET A 149 -1.41 5.42 25.92
CA MET A 149 -0.77 6.72 25.75
C MET A 149 -1.55 7.84 26.41
N ALA A 150 -2.86 7.90 26.19
CA ALA A 150 -3.72 8.93 26.77
C ALA A 150 -3.71 8.88 28.30
N ASP A 151 -3.84 7.67 28.87
CA ASP A 151 -3.83 7.47 30.32
C ASP A 151 -2.47 7.84 30.93
N TYR A 152 -1.38 7.36 30.31
CA TYR A 152 -0.03 7.58 30.86
C TYR A 152 0.40 9.05 30.81
N LEU A 153 0.01 9.77 29.74
CA LEU A 153 0.29 11.19 29.57
C LEU A 153 -0.79 12.10 30.19
N ASN A 154 -1.82 11.51 30.80
CA ASN A 154 -2.97 12.22 31.38
C ASN A 154 -3.63 13.20 30.39
N LEU A 155 -3.97 12.72 29.19
CA LEU A 155 -4.55 13.50 28.10
C LEU A 155 -6.08 13.43 28.12
N ASP A 156 -6.73 14.60 28.07
CA ASP A 156 -8.19 14.70 27.88
C ASP A 156 -8.53 14.73 26.38
N LEU A 157 -8.74 13.54 25.82
CA LEU A 157 -9.14 13.41 24.41
C LEU A 157 -10.56 13.92 24.15
N HIS A 158 -11.45 13.92 25.16
CA HIS A 158 -12.84 14.31 24.98
C HIS A 158 -12.98 15.81 24.70
N SER A 159 -12.35 16.64 25.54
CA SER A 159 -12.33 18.09 25.37
C SER A 159 -11.72 18.50 24.02
N ILE A 160 -10.61 17.87 23.62
CA ILE A 160 -9.98 18.11 22.32
C ILE A 160 -10.93 17.71 21.17
N THR A 161 -11.59 16.55 21.27
CA THR A 161 -12.54 16.09 20.25
C THR A 161 -13.73 17.06 20.09
N LEU A 162 -14.22 17.67 21.17
CA LEU A 162 -15.26 18.70 21.08
C LEU A 162 -14.76 19.97 20.39
N LYS A 163 -13.54 20.42 20.70
CA LYS A 163 -12.92 21.59 20.04
C LYS A 163 -12.74 21.36 18.54
N LEU A 164 -12.26 20.18 18.13
CA LEU A 164 -12.06 19.83 16.72
C LEU A 164 -13.38 19.73 15.94
N ARG A 165 -14.45 19.20 16.55
CA ARG A 165 -15.79 19.18 15.94
C ARG A 165 -16.35 20.58 15.69
N GLY A 166 -16.01 21.54 16.54
CA GLY A 166 -16.37 22.95 16.34
C GLY A 166 -15.41 23.73 15.43
N HIS A 167 -14.28 23.14 15.04
CA HIS A 167 -13.28 23.81 14.22
C HIS A 167 -13.69 23.80 12.75
N LYS A 168 -14.00 24.98 12.21
CA LYS A 168 -14.11 25.20 10.77
C LYS A 168 -12.73 25.61 10.25
N PRO A 169 -12.03 24.80 9.44
CA PRO A 169 -10.78 25.24 8.85
C PRO A 169 -11.06 26.51 8.04
N SER A 170 -10.22 27.52 8.20
CA SER A 170 -10.30 28.78 7.46
C SER A 170 -9.95 28.52 5.99
N CYS A 171 -10.90 27.95 5.24
CA CYS A 171 -10.86 27.94 3.79
C CYS A 171 -11.39 29.31 3.34
N ASN A 172 -10.49 30.29 3.22
CA ASN A 172 -10.82 31.55 2.57
C ASN A 172 -10.48 31.42 1.08
N GLN A 173 -11.51 31.65 0.26
CA GLN A 173 -11.48 32.08 -1.14
C GLN A 173 -11.31 31.01 -2.23
N THR A 174 -12.37 30.25 -2.47
CA THR A 174 -12.79 30.02 -3.87
C THR A 174 -14.20 30.56 -4.00
N THR A 175 -14.34 31.65 -4.76
CA THR A 175 -15.65 32.26 -5.07
C THR A 175 -16.57 31.20 -5.66
N THR A 176 -17.74 31.00 -5.03
CA THR A 176 -18.81 30.17 -5.57
C THR A 176 -19.16 30.67 -6.98
N PRO A 177 -19.20 29.81 -8.01
CA PRO A 177 -19.60 30.24 -9.35
C PRO A 177 -21.03 30.76 -9.32
N THR A 178 -21.26 31.93 -9.93
CA THR A 178 -22.59 32.52 -10.08
C THR A 178 -23.49 31.59 -10.90
N VAL A 179 -24.58 31.11 -10.30
CA VAL A 179 -25.61 30.36 -11.02
C VAL A 179 -26.41 31.34 -11.88
N ILE A 180 -26.32 31.19 -13.20
CA ILE A 180 -27.18 31.89 -14.16
C ILE A 180 -28.58 31.24 -14.11
N PRO A 181 -29.69 31.99 -13.97
CA PRO A 181 -31.02 31.41 -13.99
C PRO A 181 -31.37 30.94 -15.41
N ASN A 182 -31.71 29.66 -15.57
CA ASN A 182 -32.33 29.17 -16.80
C ASN A 182 -33.79 29.59 -16.86
N ALA A 183 -34.16 30.20 -17.98
CA ALA A 183 -35.51 30.60 -18.30
C ALA A 183 -36.41 29.40 -18.61
N THR A 184 -37.71 29.62 -18.38
CA THR A 184 -38.89 28.89 -18.89
C THR A 184 -39.35 27.63 -18.14
N ASN A 185 -40.54 27.73 -17.56
CA ASN A 185 -41.62 26.77 -17.78
C ASN A 185 -42.97 27.45 -17.54
N ALA A 186 -43.72 27.66 -18.63
CA ALA A 186 -45.11 28.06 -18.63
C ALA A 186 -45.99 26.80 -18.86
N THR A 187 -46.92 26.60 -17.93
CA THR A 187 -48.32 26.12 -18.06
C THR A 187 -48.69 25.00 -19.05
N ALA A 188 -49.32 23.92 -18.54
CA ALA A 188 -50.66 23.48 -18.96
C ALA A 188 -51.14 22.22 -18.17
N THR A 189 -52.37 22.28 -17.67
CA THR A 189 -53.16 21.21 -17.04
C THR A 189 -53.96 20.43 -18.09
N PRO A 190 -54.35 19.17 -17.85
CA PRO A 190 -55.68 18.74 -18.27
C PRO A 190 -56.49 18.00 -17.20
N THR A 191 -57.80 18.22 -17.29
CA THR A 191 -58.91 17.76 -16.44
C THR A 191 -59.30 16.30 -16.75
N ILE A 192 -59.72 15.53 -15.75
CA ILE A 192 -60.46 14.26 -15.94
C ILE A 192 -61.81 14.35 -15.20
N THR A 193 -62.86 14.02 -15.93
CA THR A 193 -64.29 13.98 -15.56
C THR A 193 -64.65 12.73 -14.76
N SER A 194 -65.54 12.87 -13.76
CA SER A 194 -66.33 11.74 -13.21
C SER A 194 -67.79 12.15 -13.02
N ALA A 195 -68.69 11.28 -13.48
CA ALA A 195 -70.14 11.46 -13.53
C ALA A 195 -70.84 11.37 -12.16
N SER A 196 -71.98 12.06 -12.03
CA SER A 196 -72.94 12.02 -10.91
C SER A 196 -73.75 10.70 -10.87
N PRO A 197 -74.51 10.40 -9.78
CA PRO A 197 -75.83 11.04 -9.59
C PRO A 197 -76.23 11.37 -8.12
N ILE A 198 -76.93 12.51 -8.01
CA ILE A 198 -78.18 12.80 -7.26
C ILE A 198 -78.40 12.12 -5.90
N THR A 199 -78.59 12.93 -4.86
CA THR A 199 -79.73 12.82 -3.93
C THR A 199 -79.98 14.13 -3.18
N THR A 200 -81.26 14.38 -2.95
CA THR A 200 -81.89 15.62 -2.50
C THR A 200 -81.81 15.85 -0.99
N LYS A 201 -81.79 17.15 -0.66
CA LYS A 201 -81.98 17.87 0.63
C LYS A 201 -83.11 17.34 1.56
N PRO A 202 -83.23 17.77 2.84
CA PRO A 202 -83.13 19.16 3.35
C PRO A 202 -81.84 19.55 4.08
#